data_AF-A0A527ZB05-F1
#
_entry.id   AF-A0A527ZB05-F1
#
_cell.length_a   1.000
_cell.length_b   1.000
_cell.length_c   1.000
_cell.angle_alpha   90.00
_cell.angle_beta   90.00
_cell.angle_gamma   90.00
#
_symmetry.space_group_name_H-M   'P 1'
#
loop_
_entity.id
_entity.type
_entity.pdbx_description
1 polymer ?
#
loop_
_entity_poly.entity_id
_entity_poly.type
_entity_poly.pdbx_seq_one_letter_code
_entity_poly.pdbx_strand_id
1 'polypeptide(L)'
;LSRLWQDAIGDKNKALAWPRVALFDPLGMQSAVLEADEHGTFVGSSYLYATARDWARFGQFLLQDGVWNGQQILPAGFVAWMREPAPASKVYGRGQ
;
A
#
# COMPACT_ATOMS: atom_id res chain seq x y z
N LEU A 1 3.97 -8.58 -8.61
CA LEU A 1 3.77 -7.11 -8.52
C LEU A 1 4.94 -6.41 -7.83
N SER A 2 5.43 -6.90 -6.67
CA SER A 2 6.50 -6.22 -5.92
C SER A 2 7.74 -5.85 -6.73
N ARG A 3 8.39 -6.84 -7.36
CA ARG A 3 9.58 -6.63 -8.17
C ARG A 3 9.36 -5.59 -9.27
N LEU A 4 8.22 -5.67 -9.96
CA LEU A 4 7.89 -4.77 -11.07
C LEU A 4 7.84 -3.29 -10.65
N TRP A 5 7.19 -2.96 -9.52
CA TRP A 5 7.15 -1.57 -9.08
C TRP A 5 8.47 -1.12 -8.45
N GLN A 6 9.20 -2.03 -7.79
CA GLN A 6 10.54 -1.73 -7.26
C GLN A 6 11.50 -1.40 -8.41
N ASP A 7 11.46 -2.16 -9.50
CA ASP A 7 12.27 -1.92 -10.70
C ASP A 7 11.91 -0.59 -11.38
N ALA A 8 10.63 -0.20 -11.37
CA ALA A 8 10.17 1.08 -11.92
C ALA A 8 10.74 2.30 -11.18
N ILE A 9 11.13 2.16 -9.92
CA ILE A 9 11.84 3.21 -9.15
C ILE A 9 13.31 3.33 -9.60
N GLY A 10 13.88 2.27 -10.15
CA GLY A 10 15.24 2.25 -10.73
C GLY A 10 16.39 2.28 -9.72
N ASP A 11 16.11 2.43 -8.43
CA ASP A 11 17.08 2.42 -7.34
C ASP A 11 16.58 1.54 -6.18
N LYS A 12 17.36 0.52 -5.83
CA LYS A 12 16.98 -0.48 -4.82
C LYS A 12 16.78 0.13 -3.43
N ASN A 13 17.63 1.06 -3.01
CA ASN A 13 17.53 1.66 -1.68
C ASN A 13 16.32 2.59 -1.60
N LYS A 14 16.07 3.37 -2.66
CA LYS A 14 14.85 4.19 -2.76
C LYS A 14 13.60 3.33 -2.80
N ALA A 15 13.63 2.21 -3.53
CA ALA A 15 12.51 1.28 -3.59
C ALA A 15 12.19 0.66 -2.22
N LEU A 16 13.22 0.28 -1.45
CA LEU A 16 13.03 -0.24 -0.09
C LEU A 16 12.55 0.83 0.91
N ALA A 17 12.96 2.08 0.74
CA ALA A 17 12.47 3.19 1.55
C ALA A 17 11.05 3.65 1.15
N TRP A 18 10.62 3.35 -0.07
CA TRP A 18 9.43 3.95 -0.68
C TRP A 18 8.13 3.74 0.10
N PRO A 19 7.78 2.53 0.59
CA PRO A 19 6.54 2.34 1.35
C PRO A 19 6.46 3.22 2.59
N ARG A 20 7.61 3.45 3.25
CA ARG A 20 7.71 4.33 4.41
C ARG A 20 7.43 5.78 4.02
N VAL A 21 8.13 6.28 3.01
CA VAL A 21 8.05 7.68 2.55
C VAL A 21 6.67 8.00 1.95
N ALA A 22 6.14 7.12 1.11
CA ALA A 22 4.95 7.38 0.32
C ALA A 22 3.64 7.08 1.04
N LEU A 23 3.66 6.22 2.07
CA LEU A 23 2.44 5.75 2.71
C LEU A 23 2.52 5.72 4.24
N PHE A 24 3.49 5.01 4.83
CA PHE A 24 3.46 4.79 6.27
C PHE A 24 3.69 6.06 7.09
N ASP A 25 4.69 6.87 6.74
CA ASP A 25 4.96 8.12 7.44
C ASP A 25 3.82 9.14 7.24
N PRO A 26 3.29 9.37 6.02
CA PRO A 26 2.12 10.22 5.81
C PRO A 26 0.89 9.82 6.64
N LEU A 27 0.63 8.50 6.77
CA LEU A 27 -0.49 7.99 7.56
C LEU A 27 -0.19 7.94 9.06
N GLY A 28 1.07 8.11 9.48
CA GLY A 28 1.50 7.95 10.86
C GLY A 28 1.52 6.48 11.33
N MET A 29 1.74 5.54 10.41
CA MET A 29 1.87 4.11 10.67
C MET A 29 3.29 3.75 11.16
N GLN A 30 3.64 4.18 12.36
CA GLN A 30 5.01 4.09 12.88
C GLN A 30 5.48 2.65 13.16
N SER A 31 4.57 1.71 13.36
CA SER A 31 4.88 0.31 13.63
C SER A 31 4.94 -0.57 12.38
N ALA A 32 4.67 -0.02 11.19
CA ALA A 32 4.61 -0.77 9.95
C ALA A 32 6.00 -1.31 9.54
N VAL A 33 6.07 -2.61 9.31
CA VAL A 33 7.22 -3.33 8.75
C VAL A 33 6.74 -4.14 7.55
N LEU A 34 7.26 -3.80 6.37
CA LEU A 34 7.07 -4.57 5.15
C LEU A 34 8.38 -5.32 4.86
N GLU A 35 8.35 -6.65 4.92
CA GLU A 35 9.57 -7.44 4.78
C GLU A 35 9.87 -7.82 3.33
N ALA A 36 11.16 -7.92 3.03
CA ALA A 36 11.67 -8.38 1.75
C ALA A 36 12.28 -9.77 1.88
N ASP A 37 12.31 -10.51 0.77
CA ASP A 37 13.07 -11.75 0.64
C ASP A 37 14.59 -11.49 0.69
N GLU A 38 15.37 -12.55 0.66
CA GLU A 38 16.85 -12.51 0.62
C GLU A 38 17.43 -11.72 -0.56
N HIS A 39 16.64 -11.51 -1.62
CA HIS A 39 17.03 -10.71 -2.78
C HIS A 39 16.63 -9.23 -2.64
N GLY A 40 15.90 -8.86 -1.60
CA GLY A 40 15.37 -7.51 -1.36
C GLY A 40 14.09 -7.21 -2.15
N THR A 41 13.38 -8.25 -2.60
CA THR A 41 12.04 -8.10 -3.19
C THR A 41 11.01 -8.12 -2.07
N PHE A 42 10.13 -7.13 -2.00
CA PHE A 42 9.09 -7.12 -0.95
C PHE A 42 8.14 -8.30 -1.09
N VAL A 43 7.89 -9.02 0.01
CA VAL A 43 6.86 -10.06 0.10
C VAL A 43 5.49 -9.40 0.37
N GLY A 44 5.08 -8.55 -0.58
CA GLY A 44 3.91 -7.66 -0.46
C GLY A 44 2.56 -8.37 -0.38
N SER A 45 2.51 -9.68 -0.65
CA SER A 45 1.30 -10.48 -0.50
C SER A 45 0.95 -10.80 0.96
N SER A 46 1.92 -10.76 1.87
CA SER A 46 1.73 -11.35 3.21
C SER A 46 2.57 -10.76 4.34
N TYR A 47 3.73 -10.16 4.08
CA TYR A 47 4.66 -9.76 5.14
C TYR A 47 4.60 -8.26 5.46
N LEU A 48 3.39 -7.72 5.55
CA LEU A 48 3.14 -6.42 6.15
C LEU A 48 2.63 -6.61 7.58
N TYR A 49 3.45 -6.24 8.55
CA TYR A 49 3.13 -6.28 9.97
C TYR A 49 2.94 -4.87 10.50
N ALA A 50 1.90 -4.66 11.30
CA ALA A 50 1.64 -3.38 11.96
C ALA A 50 0.73 -3.60 13.18
N THR A 51 0.74 -2.66 14.12
CA THR A 51 -0.22 -2.66 15.23
C THR A 51 -1.66 -2.47 14.73
N ALA A 52 -2.63 -2.91 15.52
CA ALA A 52 -4.05 -2.70 15.21
C ALA A 52 -4.40 -1.22 14.98
N ARG A 53 -3.73 -0.30 15.68
CA ARG A 53 -3.92 1.15 15.50
C ARG A 53 -3.45 1.64 14.13
N ASP A 54 -2.34 1.12 13.62
CA ASP A 54 -1.84 1.47 12.30
C ASP A 54 -2.73 0.88 11.20
N TRP A 55 -3.23 -0.33 11.38
CA TRP A 55 -4.26 -0.89 10.50
C TRP A 55 -5.55 -0.06 10.52
N ALA A 56 -5.97 0.45 11.68
CA ALA A 56 -7.13 1.33 11.78
C ALA A 56 -6.92 2.65 11.01
N ARG A 57 -5.71 3.22 11.03
CA ARG A 57 -5.37 4.40 10.21
C ARG A 57 -5.46 4.11 8.72
N PHE A 58 -4.90 2.97 8.28
CA PHE A 58 -5.00 2.53 6.89
C PHE A 58 -6.45 2.30 6.45
N GLY A 59 -7.27 1.66 7.30
CA GLY A 59 -8.70 1.48 7.03
C GLY A 59 -9.45 2.81 6.93
N GLN A 60 -9.20 3.75 7.85
CA GLN A 60 -9.78 5.09 7.82
C GLN A 60 -9.36 5.86 6.57
N PHE A 61 -8.09 5.77 6.18
CA PHE A 61 -7.57 6.35 4.95
C PHE A 61 -8.32 5.86 3.70
N LEU A 62 -8.60 4.56 3.60
CA LEU A 62 -9.43 4.03 2.52
C LEU A 62 -10.90 4.47 2.60
N LEU A 63 -11.45 4.65 3.81
CA LEU A 63 -12.80 5.23 3.96
C LEU A 63 -12.85 6.70 3.50
N GLN A 64 -11.71 7.40 3.54
CA GLN A 64 -11.55 8.78 3.07
C GLN A 64 -11.10 8.89 1.61
N ASP A 65 -11.35 7.86 0.79
CA ASP A 65 -10.97 7.80 -0.64
C ASP A 65 -9.48 8.10 -0.91
N GLY A 66 -8.60 7.69 0.01
CA GLY A 66 -7.17 7.90 -0.13
C GLY A 66 -6.71 9.34 0.13
N VAL A 67 -7.53 10.14 0.83
CA VAL A 67 -7.17 11.47 1.34
C VAL A 67 -6.90 11.37 2.84
N TRP A 68 -5.76 11.90 3.29
CA TRP A 68 -5.38 11.92 4.70
C TRP A 68 -4.97 13.32 5.12
N ASN A 69 -5.58 13.86 6.19
CA ASN A 69 -5.32 15.23 6.66
C ASN A 69 -5.35 16.31 5.55
N GLY A 70 -6.26 16.15 4.56
CA GLY A 70 -6.38 17.07 3.42
C GLY A 70 -5.38 16.83 2.29
N GLN A 71 -4.41 15.92 2.45
CA GLN A 71 -3.48 15.53 1.40
C GLN A 71 -4.02 14.32 0.63
N GLN A 72 -4.08 14.44 -0.69
CA GLN A 72 -4.41 13.32 -1.57
C GLN A 72 -3.18 12.43 -1.78
N ILE A 73 -3.25 11.18 -1.30
CA ILE A 73 -2.15 10.21 -1.41
C ILE A 73 -2.45 9.21 -2.54
N LEU A 74 -3.71 8.75 -2.67
CA LEU A 74 -4.14 7.95 -3.82
C LEU A 74 -4.77 8.83 -4.89
N PRO A 75 -4.66 8.46 -6.19
CA PRO A 75 -5.44 9.10 -7.24
C PRO A 75 -6.94 9.09 -6.93
N ALA A 76 -7.63 10.16 -7.27
CA ALA A 76 -9.09 10.26 -7.06
C ALA A 76 -9.82 9.08 -7.70
N GLY A 77 -10.75 8.46 -6.97
CA GLY A 77 -11.52 7.31 -7.45
C GLY A 77 -10.78 5.97 -7.44
N PHE A 78 -9.51 5.92 -7.01
CA PHE A 78 -8.76 4.66 -6.93
C PHE A 78 -9.39 3.67 -5.93
N VAL A 79 -9.90 4.15 -4.78
CA VAL A 79 -10.54 3.26 -3.80
C VAL A 79 -11.89 2.76 -4.32
N ALA A 80 -12.62 3.56 -5.10
CA ALA A 80 -13.82 3.10 -5.80
C ALA A 80 -13.46 2.00 -6.82
N TRP A 81 -12.42 2.21 -7.63
CA TRP A 81 -11.91 1.23 -8.58
C TRP A 81 -11.51 -0.09 -7.91
N MET A 82 -10.83 -0.03 -6.75
CA MET A 82 -10.47 -1.24 -5.97
C MET A 82 -11.69 -2.10 -5.61
N ARG A 83 -12.86 -1.48 -5.41
CA ARG A 83 -14.12 -2.14 -5.02
C ARG A 83 -14.95 -2.62 -6.21
N GLU A 84 -14.63 -2.21 -7.44
CA GLU A 84 -15.27 -2.74 -8.64
C GLU A 84 -14.99 -4.24 -8.77
N PRO A 85 -15.95 -5.06 -9.23
CA PRO A 85 -15.71 -6.48 -9.47
C PRO A 85 -14.54 -6.72 -10.43
N ALA A 86 -13.68 -7.67 -10.08
CA ALA A 86 -12.64 -8.15 -10.98
C ALA A 86 -13.31 -8.87 -12.18
N PRO A 87 -12.85 -8.68 -13.42
CA PRO A 87 -13.43 -9.37 -14.58
C PRO A 87 -13.47 -10.91 -14.43
N ALA A 88 -12.52 -11.47 -13.68
CA ALA A 88 -12.39 -12.89 -13.43
C ALA A 88 -13.17 -13.39 -12.19
N SER A 89 -13.84 -12.53 -11.42
CA SER A 89 -14.52 -12.94 -10.18
C SER A 89 -15.74 -12.07 -9.84
N LYS A 90 -16.77 -12.71 -9.30
CA LYS A 90 -17.98 -12.03 -8.80
C LYS A 90 -17.90 -11.61 -7.32
N VAL A 91 -16.87 -12.05 -6.60
CA VAL A 91 -16.73 -11.82 -5.14
C VAL A 91 -15.50 -10.99 -4.77
N TYR A 92 -14.59 -10.80 -5.73
CA TYR A 92 -13.31 -10.13 -5.53
C TYR A 92 -13.30 -8.80 -6.29
N GLY A 93 -12.84 -7.72 -5.63
CA GLY A 93 -12.64 -6.42 -6.26
C GLY A 93 -11.38 -6.34 -7.13
N ARG A 94 -11.08 -5.20 -7.77
CA ARG A 94 -9.85 -5.03 -8.57
C ARG A 94 -8.60 -4.71 -7.76
N GLY A 95 -8.72 -4.44 -6.46
CA GLY A 95 -7.62 -4.04 -5.59
C GLY A 95 -6.72 -5.17 -5.08
N GLN A 96 -6.61 -6.29 -5.79
CA GLN A 96 -5.84 -7.48 -5.39
C GLN A 96 -4.75 -7.86 -6.39
#